data_AF-A3W4M6-F1
#
_entry.id   AF-A3W4M6-F1
#
_cell.length_a   1.000
_cell.length_b   1.000
_cell.length_c   1.000
_cell.angle_alpha   90.00
_cell.angle_beta   90.00
_cell.angle_gamma   90.00
#
_symmetry.space_group_name_H-M   'P 1'
#
loop_
_entity.id
_entity.type
_entity.pdbx_description
1 polymer ?
#
loop_
_entity_poly.entity_id
_entity_poly.type
_entity_poly.pdbx_seq_one_letter_code
_entity_poly.pdbx_strand_id
1 'polypeptide(L)'
;MTKHVESTDFQPVEGKEFSKVAVYFPSMDYIDYVQRDTLTISDRIDQFLTITYDEDGEMVGFRLKGLKNVFLKKIKPTLQLTDSDFVHVRDIFIALVSQFGDALISDNAKRSAYKKAYKLSESDNVTLDVSEYKMAA
;
A
#
# COMPACT_ATOMS: atom_id res chain seq x y z
N MET A 1 27.14 -28.47 -3.81
CA MET A 1 25.91 -29.12 -4.33
C MET A 1 24.75 -28.17 -4.07
N THR A 2 24.35 -27.42 -5.08
CA THR A 2 23.20 -26.50 -5.00
C THR A 2 21.96 -27.32 -5.34
N LYS A 3 21.06 -27.54 -4.38
CA LYS A 3 19.78 -28.20 -4.66
C LYS A 3 18.92 -27.25 -5.47
N HIS A 4 18.59 -27.63 -6.71
CA HIS A 4 17.53 -26.99 -7.47
C HIS A 4 16.21 -27.40 -6.82
N VAL A 5 15.43 -26.40 -6.40
CA VAL A 5 14.05 -26.60 -5.93
C VAL A 5 13.20 -26.82 -7.18
N GLU A 6 12.52 -27.95 -7.25
CA GLU A 6 11.65 -28.29 -8.39
C GLU A 6 10.25 -27.71 -8.15
N SER A 7 9.51 -27.39 -9.20
CA SER A 7 8.17 -26.78 -9.09
C SER A 7 7.17 -27.64 -8.30
N THR A 8 7.43 -28.94 -8.18
CA THR A 8 6.66 -29.90 -7.37
C THR A 8 6.81 -29.72 -5.86
N ASP A 9 7.77 -28.92 -5.40
CA ASP A 9 7.99 -28.63 -3.98
C ASP A 9 6.98 -27.59 -3.44
N PHE A 10 6.23 -26.92 -4.33
CA PHE A 10 5.16 -26.00 -3.97
C PHE A 10 3.81 -26.72 -4.00
N GLN A 11 3.47 -27.41 -2.92
CA GLN A 11 2.11 -27.85 -2.69
C GLN A 11 1.25 -26.61 -2.38
N PRO A 12 0.14 -26.35 -3.10
CA PRO A 12 -0.79 -25.30 -2.72
C PRO A 12 -1.30 -25.60 -1.31
N VAL A 13 -1.01 -24.71 -0.38
CA VAL A 13 -1.59 -24.78 0.96
C VAL A 13 -3.09 -24.60 0.77
N GLU A 14 -3.92 -25.56 1.19
CA GLU A 14 -5.37 -25.37 1.29
C GLU A 14 -5.62 -24.24 2.31
N GLY A 15 -5.62 -23.02 1.78
CA GLY A 15 -5.70 -21.77 2.51
C GLY A 15 -6.97 -21.04 2.13
N LYS A 16 -7.47 -20.26 3.08
CA LYS A 16 -8.63 -19.36 2.92
C LYS A 16 -8.57 -18.63 1.57
N GLU A 17 -9.73 -18.45 0.94
CA GLU A 17 -9.86 -17.65 -0.27
C GLU A 17 -9.15 -16.29 -0.08
N PHE A 18 -8.37 -15.91 -1.09
CA PHE A 18 -7.68 -14.63 -1.09
C PHE A 18 -8.71 -13.50 -1.00
N SER A 19 -8.48 -12.58 -0.06
CA SER A 19 -9.26 -11.35 0.09
C SER A 19 -8.35 -10.16 -0.09
N LYS A 20 -8.70 -9.27 -1.04
CA LYS A 20 -8.00 -8.00 -1.22
C LYS A 20 -8.21 -7.14 0.02
N VAL A 21 -7.13 -6.84 0.74
CA VAL A 21 -7.16 -6.01 1.95
C VAL A 21 -5.88 -5.20 2.01
N ALA A 22 -5.97 -3.96 2.48
CA ALA A 22 -4.79 -3.20 2.84
C ALA A 22 -4.44 -3.53 4.29
N VAL A 23 -3.18 -3.86 4.53
CA VAL A 23 -2.68 -4.21 5.87
C VAL A 23 -1.67 -3.17 6.30
N TYR A 24 -1.83 -2.62 7.50
CA TYR A 24 -0.80 -1.78 8.09
C TYR A 24 0.23 -2.63 8.83
N PHE A 25 1.52 -2.34 8.61
CA PHE A 25 2.65 -2.96 9.27
C PHE A 25 3.33 -1.97 10.22
N PRO A 26 2.87 -1.90 11.50
CA PRO A 26 3.38 -1.01 12.53
C PRO A 26 4.90 -0.92 12.67
N SER A 27 5.58 -2.06 12.68
CA SER A 27 7.02 -2.16 12.97
C SER A 27 7.90 -1.49 11.92
N MET A 28 7.39 -1.38 10.69
CA MET A 28 8.11 -0.82 9.54
C MET A 28 7.42 0.43 8.97
N ASP A 29 6.33 0.87 9.60
CA ASP A 29 5.51 2.02 9.22
C ASP A 29 5.12 2.04 7.73
N TYR A 30 4.43 0.98 7.28
CA TYR A 30 3.89 0.95 5.92
C TYR A 30 2.54 0.27 5.78
N ILE A 31 1.78 0.65 4.76
CA ILE A 31 0.61 -0.09 4.26
C ILE A 31 1.07 -0.95 3.09
N ASP A 32 0.62 -2.20 3.04
CA ASP A 32 0.70 -3.05 1.84
C ASP A 32 -0.71 -3.33 1.33
N TYR A 33 -0.93 -3.16 0.04
CA TYR A 33 -2.17 -3.52 -0.64
C TYR A 33 -1.85 -4.36 -1.87
N VAL A 34 -2.52 -5.51 -1.98
CA VAL A 34 -2.43 -6.40 -3.14
C VAL A 34 -3.84 -6.80 -3.56
N GLN A 35 -4.12 -6.72 -4.86
CA GLN A 35 -5.43 -6.95 -5.47
C GLN A 35 -5.65 -8.42 -5.87
N ARG A 36 -4.57 -9.17 -6.13
CA ARG A 36 -4.63 -10.54 -6.66
C ARG A 36 -3.55 -11.42 -6.04
N ASP A 37 -3.88 -12.69 -5.79
CA ASP A 37 -2.91 -13.71 -5.42
C ASP A 37 -2.22 -14.25 -6.67
N THR A 38 -1.12 -13.61 -7.06
CA THR A 38 -0.33 -13.98 -8.24
C THR A 38 1.14 -13.69 -7.99
N LEU A 39 2.01 -14.17 -8.89
CA LEU A 39 3.41 -13.75 -8.92
C LEU A 39 3.47 -12.24 -9.16
N THR A 40 4.26 -11.54 -8.35
CA THR A 40 4.37 -10.09 -8.45
C THR A 40 5.80 -9.60 -8.52
N ILE A 41 5.97 -8.46 -9.20
CA ILE A 41 7.22 -7.72 -9.31
C ILE A 41 7.00 -6.36 -8.63
N SER A 42 7.88 -6.02 -7.68
CA SER A 42 7.83 -4.75 -6.96
C SER A 42 8.83 -3.75 -7.52
N ASP A 43 8.37 -2.56 -7.87
CA ASP A 43 9.19 -1.44 -8.33
C ASP A 43 9.15 -0.27 -7.34
N ARG A 44 10.32 0.15 -6.88
CA ARG A 44 10.45 1.23 -5.90
C ARG A 44 10.54 2.58 -6.61
N ILE A 45 9.46 3.34 -6.54
CA ILE A 45 9.35 4.67 -7.14
C ILE A 45 10.16 5.71 -6.36
N ASP A 46 10.05 5.69 -5.05
CA ASP A 46 10.81 6.57 -4.16
C ASP A 46 10.90 5.99 -2.72
N GLN A 47 11.13 6.83 -1.73
CA GLN A 47 11.22 6.43 -0.33
C GLN A 47 9.87 6.12 0.34
N PHE A 48 8.76 6.56 -0.25
CA PHE A 48 7.41 6.40 0.26
C PHE A 48 6.63 5.36 -0.53
N LEU A 49 6.70 5.38 -1.86
CA LEU A 49 5.86 4.55 -2.73
C LEU A 49 6.66 3.43 -3.41
N THR A 50 6.12 2.22 -3.33
CA THR A 50 6.50 1.07 -4.17
C THR A 50 5.24 0.60 -4.88
N ILE A 51 5.34 0.26 -6.17
CA ILE A 51 4.25 -0.28 -6.98
C ILE A 51 4.47 -1.77 -7.16
N THR A 52 3.40 -2.53 -7.09
CA THR A 52 3.39 -3.98 -7.32
C THR A 52 2.68 -4.27 -8.63
N TYR A 53 3.38 -4.96 -9.53
CA TYR A 53 2.87 -5.39 -10.83
C TYR A 53 2.71 -6.91 -10.88
N ASP A 54 1.81 -7.41 -11.70
CA ASP A 54 1.74 -8.83 -12.07
C ASP A 54 2.71 -9.17 -13.22
N GLU A 55 2.67 -10.43 -13.67
CA GLU A 55 3.52 -10.93 -14.77
C GLU A 55 3.24 -10.28 -16.12
N ASP A 56 2.04 -9.75 -16.33
CA ASP A 56 1.64 -9.03 -17.54
C ASP A 56 2.05 -7.54 -17.50
N GLY A 57 2.56 -7.08 -16.34
CA GLY A 57 2.95 -5.69 -16.11
C GLY A 57 1.80 -4.78 -15.69
N GLU A 58 0.64 -5.35 -15.33
CA GLU A 58 -0.49 -4.60 -14.79
C GLU A 58 -0.29 -4.30 -13.32
N MET A 59 -0.69 -3.09 -12.89
CA MET A 59 -0.55 -2.70 -11.49
C MET A 59 -1.59 -3.42 -10.64
N VAL A 60 -1.13 -4.28 -9.73
CA VAL A 60 -1.98 -5.09 -8.85
C VAL A 60 -1.81 -4.72 -7.37
N GLY A 61 -0.97 -3.75 -7.03
CA GLY A 61 -0.80 -3.37 -5.63
C GLY A 61 0.15 -2.21 -5.42
N PHE A 62 0.28 -1.79 -4.18
CA PHE A 62 1.23 -0.78 -3.78
C PHE A 62 1.62 -0.94 -2.32
N ARG A 63 2.80 -0.39 -1.99
CA ARG A 63 3.26 -0.18 -0.63
C ARG A 63 3.49 1.30 -0.38
N LEU A 64 2.99 1.79 0.75
CA LEU A 64 3.17 3.17 1.20
C LEU A 64 3.88 3.23 2.54
N LYS A 65 5.05 3.86 2.62
CA LYS A 65 5.89 4.00 3.82
C LYS A 65 5.78 5.39 4.45
N GLY A 66 6.12 5.47 5.74
CA GLY A 66 6.29 6.75 6.46
C GLY A 66 4.96 7.40 6.85
N LEU A 67 3.94 6.58 7.09
CA LEU A 67 2.56 7.01 7.19
C LEU A 67 2.17 7.43 8.60
N LYS A 68 2.73 6.83 9.64
CA LYS A 68 2.35 7.08 11.03
C LYS A 68 2.37 8.57 11.36
N ASN A 69 3.42 9.27 10.95
CA ASN A 69 3.57 10.69 11.23
C ASN A 69 2.56 11.55 10.44
N VAL A 70 2.32 11.23 9.16
CA VAL A 70 1.33 11.93 8.32
C VAL A 70 -0.08 11.68 8.83
N PHE A 71 -0.37 10.42 9.17
CA PHE A 71 -1.64 9.98 9.70
C PHE A 71 -2.00 10.68 11.01
N LEU A 72 -1.12 10.60 12.01
CA LEU A 72 -1.37 11.16 13.34
C LEU A 72 -1.44 12.70 13.34
N LYS A 73 -0.60 13.36 12.53
CA LYS A 73 -0.49 14.83 12.56
C LYS A 73 -1.42 15.56 11.59
N LYS A 74 -1.85 14.91 10.50
CA LYS A 74 -2.67 15.56 9.48
C LYS A 74 -3.99 14.84 9.28
N ILE A 75 -3.97 13.56 8.93
CA ILE A 75 -5.18 12.84 8.49
C ILE A 75 -6.18 12.71 9.64
N LYS A 76 -5.74 12.20 10.79
CA LYS A 76 -6.60 11.99 11.96
C LYS A 76 -7.27 13.29 12.44
N PRO A 77 -6.55 14.42 12.61
CA PRO A 77 -7.18 15.69 12.95
C PRO A 77 -8.10 16.24 11.85
N THR A 78 -7.67 16.21 10.58
CA THR A 78 -8.43 16.79 9.47
C THR A 78 -9.75 16.07 9.22
N LEU A 79 -9.77 14.75 9.36
CA LEU A 79 -10.96 13.93 9.16
C LEU A 79 -11.73 13.67 10.47
N GLN A 80 -11.29 14.25 11.59
CA GLN A 80 -11.87 14.07 12.93
C GLN A 80 -12.05 12.58 13.31
N LEU A 81 -11.08 11.75 12.91
CA LEU A 81 -11.18 10.30 13.04
C LEU A 81 -11.00 9.87 14.50
N THR A 82 -11.91 9.02 14.93
CA THR A 82 -11.85 8.23 16.15
C THR A 82 -11.09 6.92 15.91
N ASP A 83 -10.78 6.21 16.98
CA ASP A 83 -9.98 4.99 16.89
C ASP A 83 -10.76 3.76 16.38
N SER A 84 -12.07 3.91 16.18
CA SER A 84 -12.96 2.90 15.60
C SER A 84 -13.28 3.16 14.13
N ASP A 85 -12.77 4.27 13.57
CA ASP A 85 -13.07 4.64 12.20
C ASP A 85 -12.20 3.88 11.21
N PHE A 86 -12.66 3.82 9.97
CA PHE A 86 -11.88 3.36 8.84
C PHE A 86 -11.34 4.54 8.06
N VAL A 87 -10.18 4.36 7.44
CA VAL A 87 -9.54 5.42 6.66
C VAL A 87 -9.36 4.94 5.25
N HIS A 88 -9.89 5.70 4.30
CA HIS A 88 -9.65 5.41 2.90
C HIS A 88 -8.20 5.73 2.56
N VAL A 89 -7.52 4.77 1.92
CA VAL A 89 -6.12 4.94 1.51
C VAL A 89 -5.96 6.07 0.50
N ARG A 90 -6.99 6.39 -0.29
CA ARG A 90 -6.98 7.56 -1.19
C ARG A 90 -6.77 8.88 -0.44
N ASP A 91 -7.30 9.00 0.78
CA ASP A 91 -7.17 10.22 1.60
C ASP A 91 -5.73 10.37 2.11
N ILE A 92 -5.04 9.25 2.31
CA ILE A 92 -3.61 9.20 2.64
C ILE A 92 -2.78 9.70 1.45
N PHE A 93 -3.11 9.28 0.23
CA PHE A 93 -2.45 9.80 -0.97
C PHE A 93 -2.65 11.31 -1.14
N ILE A 94 -3.86 11.82 -0.90
CA ILE A 94 -4.14 13.27 -0.94
C ILE A 94 -3.25 14.00 0.08
N ALA A 95 -3.20 13.52 1.32
CA ALA A 95 -2.38 14.12 2.38
C ALA A 95 -0.88 14.11 2.05
N LEU A 96 -0.37 13.02 1.47
CA LEU A 96 1.03 12.92 1.02
C LEU A 96 1.34 13.91 -0.10
N VAL A 97 0.47 14.01 -1.11
CA VAL A 97 0.64 14.98 -2.20
C VAL A 97 0.56 16.41 -1.68
N SER A 98 -0.33 16.72 -0.73
CA SER A 98 -0.36 18.05 -0.10
C SER A 98 0.91 18.38 0.69
N GLN A 99 1.66 17.38 1.16
CA GLN A 99 2.88 17.59 1.93
C GLN A 99 4.15 17.62 1.08
N PHE A 100 4.23 16.77 0.06
CA PHE A 100 5.43 16.57 -0.76
C PHE A 100 5.22 16.98 -2.23
N GLY A 101 4.13 17.69 -2.51
CA GLY A 101 3.64 18.00 -3.85
C GLY A 101 4.70 18.53 -4.79
N ASP A 102 5.47 19.54 -4.40
CA ASP A 102 6.50 20.12 -5.29
C ASP A 102 7.58 19.11 -5.71
N ALA A 103 7.99 18.23 -4.79
CA ALA A 103 8.95 17.18 -5.07
C ALA A 103 8.37 16.07 -5.96
N LEU A 104 7.07 15.76 -5.80
CA LEU A 104 6.36 14.76 -6.61
C LEU A 104 5.97 15.29 -7.99
N ILE A 105 5.67 16.59 -8.09
CA ILE A 105 5.26 17.24 -9.33
C ILE A 105 6.47 17.41 -10.25
N SER A 106 7.66 17.73 -9.76
CA SER A 106 8.83 17.92 -10.64
C SER A 106 9.22 16.67 -11.47
N ASP A 107 8.81 15.48 -11.05
CA ASP A 107 9.09 14.21 -11.74
C ASP A 107 7.80 13.60 -12.32
N ASN A 108 7.69 13.59 -13.66
CA ASN A 108 6.52 13.07 -14.36
C ASN A 108 6.28 11.56 -14.12
N ALA A 109 7.34 10.77 -13.98
CA ALA A 109 7.22 9.33 -13.76
C ALA A 109 6.67 9.06 -12.35
N LYS A 110 7.21 9.74 -11.33
CA LYS A 110 6.68 9.65 -9.96
C LYS A 110 5.24 10.11 -9.90
N ARG A 111 4.93 11.27 -10.48
CA ARG A 111 3.56 11.79 -10.52
C ARG A 111 2.58 10.79 -11.13
N SER A 112 2.97 10.14 -12.21
CA SER A 112 2.18 9.09 -12.86
C SER A 112 1.96 7.89 -11.94
N ALA A 113 3.02 7.40 -11.28
CA ALA A 113 2.92 6.28 -10.35
C ALA A 113 2.00 6.56 -9.16
N TYR A 114 2.12 7.74 -8.52
CA TYR A 114 1.22 8.16 -7.44
C TYR A 114 -0.23 8.26 -7.92
N LYS A 115 -0.46 8.78 -9.12
CA LYS A 115 -1.80 8.87 -9.70
C LYS A 115 -2.40 7.48 -9.97
N LYS A 116 -1.60 6.52 -10.43
CA LYS A 116 -2.04 5.12 -10.63
C LYS A 116 -2.41 4.48 -9.28
N ALA A 117 -1.56 4.63 -8.27
CA ALA A 117 -1.81 4.08 -6.93
C ALA A 117 -3.04 4.70 -6.25
N TYR A 118 -3.22 6.02 -6.37
CA TYR A 118 -4.44 6.71 -5.95
C TYR A 118 -5.67 6.10 -6.62
N LYS A 119 -5.66 5.97 -7.96
CA LYS A 119 -6.80 5.43 -8.72
C LYS A 119 -7.12 3.99 -8.36
N LEU A 120 -6.10 3.15 -8.14
CA LEU A 120 -6.31 1.78 -7.69
C LEU A 120 -6.99 1.77 -6.32
N SER A 121 -6.47 2.56 -5.37
CA SER A 121 -7.05 2.66 -4.02
C SER A 121 -8.49 3.18 -4.01
N GLU A 122 -8.81 4.11 -4.91
CA GLU A 122 -10.15 4.67 -5.08
C GLU A 122 -11.10 3.65 -5.71
N SER A 123 -10.67 2.98 -6.78
CA SER A 123 -11.49 2.00 -7.51
C SER A 123 -11.81 0.77 -6.66
N ASP A 124 -10.85 0.32 -5.85
CA ASP A 124 -11.03 -0.83 -4.96
C ASP A 124 -11.63 -0.46 -3.60
N ASN A 125 -11.95 0.82 -3.37
CA ASN A 125 -12.43 1.35 -2.10
C ASN A 125 -11.56 0.89 -0.91
N VAL A 126 -10.24 0.99 -1.07
CA VAL A 126 -9.28 0.44 -0.11
C VAL A 126 -9.35 1.22 1.21
N THR A 127 -9.65 0.51 2.29
CA THR A 127 -9.76 1.05 3.65
C THR A 127 -8.77 0.38 4.58
N LEU A 128 -8.37 1.12 5.61
CA LEU A 128 -7.61 0.62 6.75
C LEU A 128 -8.43 0.77 8.02
N ASP A 129 -8.34 -0.25 8.87
CA ASP A 129 -8.88 -0.19 10.22
C ASP A 129 -7.93 0.64 11.11
N VAL A 130 -8.42 1.73 11.68
CA VAL A 130 -7.61 2.62 12.53
C VAL A 130 -7.18 1.93 13.83
N SER A 131 -7.88 0.89 14.27
CA SER A 131 -7.49 0.12 15.45
C SER A 131 -6.13 -0.58 15.27
N GLU A 132 -5.71 -0.90 14.05
CA GLU A 132 -4.38 -1.46 13.74
C GLU A 132 -3.25 -0.47 14.09
N TYR A 133 -3.54 0.84 14.14
CA TYR A 133 -2.58 1.86 14.57
C TYR A 133 -2.37 1.90 16.10
N LYS A 134 -3.28 1.33 16.91
CA LYS A 134 -3.15 1.27 18.39
C LYS A 134 -2.13 0.25 18.87
N MET A 135 -1.94 -0.84 18.14
CA MET A 135 -0.96 -1.87 18.51
C MET A 135 0.50 -1.42 18.28
N ALA A 136 0.68 -0.24 17.69
CA ALA A 136 1.96 0.31 17.26
C ALA A 136 2.55 1.37 18.21
N ALA A 137 1.87 1.69 19.32
CA ALA A 137 2.21 2.79 20.23
C ALA A 137 2.80 2.30 21.54
#